data_AF-A0A484ZBJ5-F1
#
_entry.id   AF-A0A484ZBJ5-F1
#
_cell.length_a   1.000
_cell.length_b   1.000
_cell.length_c   1.000
_cell.angle_alpha   90.00
_cell.angle_beta   90.00
_cell.angle_gamma   90.00
#
_symmetry.space_group_name_H-M   'P 1'
#
loop_
_entity.id
_entity.type
_entity.pdbx_description
1 polymer ?
#
loop_
_entity_poly.entity_id
_entity_poly.type
_entity_poly.pdbx_seq_one_letter_code
_entity_poly.pdbx_strand_id
1 'polypeptide(L)'
;MKNLKQLVGHDPDAPNVVIMSVVVHPDYQGKGYAGLLMTAFIEHMKGLGKQTIHLMCKERHVGLYEKFGFGYVKQSESDHGGMSWHEMVMVL
;
A
#
# COMPACT_ATOMS: atom_id res chain seq x y z
N MET A 1 14.03 7.61 -16.64
CA MET A 1 13.64 7.15 -15.29
C MET A 1 14.08 8.22 -14.29
N LYS A 2 13.13 9.00 -13.75
CA LYS A 2 13.43 10.02 -12.73
C LYS A 2 13.66 9.30 -11.40
N ASN A 3 14.64 9.80 -10.65
CA ASN A 3 15.16 9.31 -9.38
C ASN A 3 14.07 8.66 -8.49
N LEU A 4 14.24 7.38 -8.17
CA LEU A 4 13.46 6.68 -7.14
C LEU A 4 13.67 7.45 -5.83
N LYS A 5 12.62 7.64 -5.00
CA LYS A 5 12.76 8.26 -3.68
C LYS A 5 14.02 7.72 -2.99
N GLN A 6 14.91 8.61 -2.56
CA GLN A 6 16.12 8.22 -1.85
C GLN A 6 15.75 7.25 -0.72
N LEU A 7 16.31 6.04 -0.75
CA LEU A 7 16.02 4.93 0.18
C LEU A 7 16.63 5.15 1.58
N VAL A 8 16.77 6.40 2.01
CA VAL A 8 17.35 6.74 3.31
C VAL A 8 16.42 6.19 4.40
N GLY A 9 16.94 5.29 5.24
CA GLY A 9 16.17 4.58 6.28
C GLY A 9 15.44 3.32 5.81
N HIS A 10 15.58 2.91 4.53
CA HIS A 10 15.08 1.62 4.07
C HIS A 10 16.03 0.50 4.45
N ASP A 11 15.49 -0.54 5.08
CA ASP A 11 16.16 -1.80 5.34
C ASP A 11 15.29 -2.93 4.75
N PRO A 12 15.81 -3.73 3.79
CA PRO A 12 15.05 -4.81 3.18
C PRO A 12 14.65 -5.91 4.17
N ASP A 13 15.35 -6.05 5.30
CA ASP A 13 15.10 -7.06 6.33
C ASP A 13 14.20 -6.55 7.46
N ALA A 14 13.87 -5.25 7.47
CA ALA A 14 12.97 -4.67 8.47
C ALA A 14 11.61 -5.40 8.50
N PRO A 15 10.97 -5.54 9.69
CA PRO A 15 9.69 -6.25 9.82
C PRO A 15 8.53 -5.55 9.11
N ASN A 16 8.67 -4.28 8.74
CA ASN A 16 7.61 -3.48 8.16
C ASN A 16 7.91 -3.21 6.69
N VAL A 17 6.89 -3.32 5.84
CA VAL A 17 6.96 -2.95 4.43
C VAL A 17 5.94 -1.85 4.13
N VAL A 18 6.29 -0.94 3.24
CA VAL A 18 5.41 0.15 2.82
C VAL A 18 5.14 0.04 1.32
N ILE A 19 3.86 -0.01 0.95
CA ILE A 19 3.45 0.03 -0.46
C ILE A 19 3.50 1.48 -0.94
N MET A 20 4.35 1.75 -1.94
CA MET A 20 4.46 3.08 -2.52
C MET A 20 3.38 3.38 -3.56
N SER A 21 2.98 2.38 -4.35
CA SER A 21 1.99 2.55 -5.41
C SER A 21 1.38 1.22 -5.81
N VAL A 22 0.09 1.23 -6.10
CA VAL A 22 -0.64 0.14 -6.76
C VAL A 22 -1.21 0.73 -8.04
N VAL A 23 -0.81 0.20 -9.19
CA VAL A 23 -1.19 0.74 -10.50
C VAL A 23 -1.60 -0.40 -11.41
N VAL A 24 -2.78 -0.25 -12.02
CA VAL A 24 -3.27 -1.11 -13.08
C VAL A 24 -3.42 -0.25 -14.33
N HIS A 25 -2.82 -0.70 -15.43
CA HIS A 25 -2.93 0.00 -16.71
C HIS A 25 -4.40 0.24 -17.09
N PRO A 26 -4.79 1.43 -17.62
CA PRO A 26 -6.19 1.78 -17.88
C PRO A 26 -7.00 0.70 -18.60
N ASP A 27 -6.46 0.11 -19.67
CA ASP A 27 -7.11 -0.95 -20.48
C ASP A 27 -7.37 -2.26 -19.71
N TYR A 28 -6.81 -2.38 -18.51
CA TYR A 28 -6.91 -3.55 -17.65
C TYR A 28 -7.65 -3.24 -16.34
N GLN A 29 -8.11 -2.01 -16.13
CA GLN A 29 -8.93 -1.66 -14.96
C GLN A 29 -10.32 -2.29 -15.05
N GLY A 30 -11.01 -2.41 -13.91
CA GLY A 30 -12.35 -3.01 -13.83
C GLY A 30 -12.38 -4.55 -13.97
N LYS A 31 -11.24 -5.20 -14.21
CA LYS A 31 -11.12 -6.65 -14.42
C LYS A 31 -10.69 -7.45 -13.18
N GLY A 32 -10.67 -6.82 -12.01
CA GLY A 32 -10.28 -7.47 -10.74
C GLY A 32 -8.77 -7.61 -10.49
N TYR A 33 -7.89 -7.17 -11.40
CA TYR A 33 -6.44 -7.32 -11.24
C TYR A 33 -5.85 -6.63 -10.00
N ALA A 34 -6.45 -5.53 -9.55
CA ALA A 34 -6.02 -4.88 -8.31
C ALA A 34 -6.12 -5.86 -7.12
N GLY A 35 -7.17 -6.69 -7.08
CA GLY A 35 -7.31 -7.69 -6.02
C GLY A 35 -6.30 -8.81 -6.14
N LEU A 36 -6.06 -9.32 -7.35
CA LEU A 36 -5.02 -10.33 -7.58
C LEU A 36 -3.62 -9.83 -7.19
N LEU A 37 -3.30 -8.58 -7.52
CA LEU A 37 -2.04 -7.93 -7.12
C LEU A 37 -1.92 -7.85 -5.60
N MET A 38 -2.98 -7.39 -4.92
CA MET A 38 -2.97 -7.27 -3.45
C MET A 38 -2.83 -8.63 -2.76
N THR A 39 -3.60 -9.63 -3.18
CA THR A 39 -3.51 -10.99 -2.62
C THR A 39 -2.10 -11.55 -2.79
N ALA A 40 -1.55 -11.52 -4.01
CA ALA A 40 -0.20 -12.03 -4.27
C ALA A 40 0.88 -11.28 -3.47
N PHE A 41 0.74 -9.96 -3.34
CA PHE A 41 1.69 -9.16 -2.55
C PHE A 41 1.63 -9.51 -1.06
N ILE A 42 0.44 -9.62 -0.48
CA ILE A 42 0.24 -9.98 0.94
C ILE A 42 0.84 -11.36 1.22
N GLU A 43 0.53 -12.36 0.40
CA GLU A 43 1.07 -13.72 0.53
C GLU A 43 2.61 -13.73 0.44
N HIS A 44 3.16 -12.96 -0.50
CA HIS A 44 4.61 -12.84 -0.64
C HIS A 44 5.26 -12.22 0.61
N MET A 45 4.68 -11.14 1.15
CA MET A 45 5.21 -10.48 2.36
C MET A 45 5.12 -11.37 3.60
N LYS A 46 4.06 -12.18 3.73
CA LYS A 46 3.97 -13.22 4.76
C LYS A 46 5.09 -14.25 4.62
N GLY A 47 5.35 -14.72 3.39
CA GLY A 47 6.45 -15.65 3.10
C GLY A 47 7.83 -15.08 3.45
N LEU A 48 8.00 -13.76 3.36
CA LEU A 48 9.23 -13.06 3.78
C LEU A 48 9.28 -12.73 5.28
N GLY A 49 8.30 -13.17 6.08
CA GLY A 49 8.27 -12.94 7.53
C GLY A 49 8.04 -11.47 7.93
N LYS A 50 7.47 -10.65 7.05
CA LYS A 50 7.06 -9.28 7.40
C LYS A 50 5.92 -9.33 8.42
N GLN A 51 5.90 -8.36 9.32
CA GLN A 51 4.95 -8.25 10.42
C GLN A 51 3.82 -7.27 10.12
N THR A 52 4.12 -6.20 9.36
CA THR A 52 3.11 -5.21 8.98
C THR A 52 3.30 -4.68 7.56
N ILE A 53 2.18 -4.38 6.90
CA ILE A 53 2.12 -3.67 5.61
C ILE A 53 1.47 -2.31 5.84
N HIS A 54 2.15 -1.25 5.42
CA HIS A 54 1.68 0.13 5.51
C HIS A 54 1.37 0.67 4.13
N LEU A 55 0.32 1.47 4.03
CA LEU A 55 0.05 2.28 2.84
C LEU A 55 -0.67 3.57 3.19
N MET A 56 -0.64 4.50 2.25
CA MET A 56 -1.50 5.68 2.24
C MET A 56 -2.41 5.62 1.02
N CYS A 57 -3.69 5.93 1.20
CA CYS A 57 -4.65 5.94 0.10
C CYS A 57 -5.57 7.16 0.15
N LYS A 58 -6.25 7.44 -0.97
CA LYS A 58 -7.34 8.42 -0.98
C LYS A 58 -8.56 7.82 -0.31
N GLU A 59 -9.40 8.66 0.30
CA GLU A 59 -10.62 8.26 1.02
C GLU A 59 -11.46 7.20 0.28
N ARG A 60 -11.71 7.40 -1.02
CA ARG A 60 -12.46 6.47 -1.88
C ARG A 60 -11.90 5.05 -1.97
N HIS A 61 -10.64 4.83 -1.58
CA HIS A 61 -9.97 3.53 -1.61
C HIS A 61 -9.86 2.89 -0.21
N VAL A 62 -10.28 3.56 0.87
CA VAL A 62 -10.24 2.99 2.22
C VAL A 62 -11.03 1.68 2.26
N GLY A 63 -12.30 1.71 1.84
CA GLY A 63 -13.14 0.50 1.80
C GLY A 63 -12.68 -0.59 0.83
N LEU A 64 -11.76 -0.29 -0.11
CA LEU A 64 -11.09 -1.32 -0.91
C LEU A 64 -10.06 -2.07 -0.07
N TYR A 65 -9.20 -1.34 0.65
CA TYR A 65 -8.13 -1.94 1.44
C TYR A 65 -8.64 -2.62 2.72
N GLU A 66 -9.73 -2.14 3.31
CA GLU A 66 -10.40 -2.84 4.43
C GLU A 66 -10.80 -4.27 4.05
N LYS A 67 -11.22 -4.52 2.80
CA LYS A 67 -11.56 -5.87 2.31
C LYS A 67 -10.36 -6.82 2.26
N PHE A 68 -9.14 -6.29 2.25
CA PHE A 68 -7.90 -7.08 2.32
C PHE A 68 -7.37 -7.22 3.76
N GLY A 69 -8.06 -6.67 4.76
CA GLY A 69 -7.66 -6.73 6.16
C GLY A 69 -6.81 -5.55 6.66
N PHE A 70 -6.73 -4.46 5.89
CA PHE A 70 -6.11 -3.23 6.39
C PHE A 70 -7.04 -2.50 7.35
N GLY A 71 -6.51 -2.12 8.52
CA GLY A 71 -7.16 -1.21 9.45
C GLY A 71 -6.86 0.25 9.10
N TYR A 72 -7.86 1.12 9.28
CA TYR A 72 -7.68 2.57 9.22
C TYR A 72 -6.92 3.08 10.46
N VAL A 73 -5.94 3.97 10.26
CA VAL A 73 -5.17 4.58 11.36
C VAL A 73 -5.61 6.01 11.59
N LYS A 74 -5.38 6.88 10.60
CA LYS A 74 -5.70 8.31 10.68
C LYS A 74 -5.71 8.96 9.29
N GLN A 75 -6.24 10.17 9.22
CA GLN A 75 -5.95 11.05 8.10
C GLN A 75 -4.49 11.49 8.21
N SER A 76 -3.76 11.40 7.11
CA SER A 76 -2.37 11.81 7.06
C SER A 76 -2.27 13.33 7.15
N GLU A 77 -1.23 13.80 7.83
CA GLU A 77 -0.85 15.22 7.88
C GLU A 77 -0.18 15.68 6.57
N SER A 78 0.04 14.75 5.62
CA SER A 78 0.66 15.05 4.33
C SER A 78 -0.36 15.50 3.29
N ASP A 79 -0.19 16.73 2.79
CA ASP A 79 -0.92 17.26 1.63
C ASP A 79 -0.26 16.91 0.29
N HIS A 80 0.51 15.81 0.22
CA HIS A 80 1.26 15.49 -1.00
C HIS A 80 0.33 15.35 -2.21
N GLY A 81 0.46 16.26 -3.18
CA GLY A 81 -0.44 16.32 -4.35
C GLY A 81 -1.79 17.00 -4.11
N GLY A 82 -1.94 17.78 -3.02
CA GLY A 82 -3.10 18.62 -2.75
C GLY A 82 -4.37 17.85 -2.38
N MET A 83 -4.23 16.64 -1.85
CA MET A 83 -5.35 15.77 -1.48
C MET A 83 -5.14 15.17 -0.09
N SER A 84 -6.24 14.97 0.65
CA SER A 84 -6.23 14.23 1.91
C SER A 84 -5.89 12.76 1.68
N TRP A 85 -4.85 12.29 2.34
CA TRP A 85 -4.47 10.88 2.37
C TRP A 85 -4.90 10.23 3.68
N HIS A 86 -5.12 8.93 3.65
CA HIS A 86 -5.53 8.10 4.78
C HIS A 86 -4.48 7.00 4.98
N GLU A 87 -3.91 6.97 6.19
CA GLU A 87 -2.95 5.95 6.60
C GLU A 87 -3.68 4.66 6.97
N MET A 88 -3.21 3.54 6.42
CA MET A 88 -3.77 2.22 6.66
C MET A 88 -2.68 1.20 6.92
N VAL A 89 -2.95 0.26 7.83
CA VAL A 89 -1.99 -0.78 8.24
C VAL A 89 -2.67 -2.13 8.28
N MET A 90 -2.00 -3.14 7.73
CA MET A 90 -2.35 -4.54 7.91
C MET A 90 -1.28 -5.21 8.79
N VAL A 91 -1.71 -5.87 9.86
CA VAL A 91 -0.87 -6.81 10.61
C VAL A 91 -0.94 -8.16 9.91
N LEU A 92 0.22 -8.77 9.65
CA LEU A 92 0.35 -9.99 8.84
C LEU A 92 0.32 -11.29 9.65
#